data_AF-A0A353RDH4-F1
#
_entry.id   AF-A0A353RDH4-F1
#
_cell.length_a   1.000
_cell.length_b   1.000
_cell.length_c   1.000
_cell.angle_alpha   90.00
_cell.angle_beta   90.00
_cell.angle_gamma   90.00
#
_symmetry.space_group_name_H-M   'P 1'
#
loop_
_entity.id
_entity.type
_entity.pdbx_description
1 polymer ?
#
loop_
_entity_poly.entity_id
_entity_poly.type
_entity_poly.pdbx_seq_one_letter_code
_entity_poly.pdbx_strand_id
1 'polypeptide(L)'
;MELALHAEPADMQNAGDARGCPCASILTSPMPRGLLRRLYDLGVRYVSTRSIGYDHIDLRAAKEIGLHVGNVSYTPDSVADYTVMLLLMAVRRVRAILLKSAAQDFSLAGVQGTVLSDLTVGVVGTGRIGRAVIRRLSAFG
;
A
#
# COMPACT_ATOMS: atom_id res chain seq x y z
N MET A 1 -8.48 -26.92 9.70
CA MET A 1 -7.58 -26.15 8.82
C MET A 1 -6.71 -25.31 9.73
N GLU A 2 -5.43 -25.65 9.82
CA GLU A 2 -4.47 -24.98 10.71
C GLU A 2 -3.83 -23.79 9.98
N LEU A 3 -3.68 -22.66 10.66
CA LEU A 3 -3.11 -21.44 10.11
C LEU A 3 -1.70 -21.26 10.67
N ALA A 4 -0.69 -21.25 9.80
CA ALA A 4 0.68 -20.89 10.16
C ALA A 4 0.89 -19.40 9.92
N LEU A 5 1.42 -18.69 10.92
CA LEU A 5 1.73 -17.26 10.84
C LEU A 5 3.23 -17.05 10.91
N HIS A 6 3.75 -16.22 10.02
CA HIS A 6 5.16 -15.86 9.95
C HIS A 6 5.29 -14.34 10.00
N ALA A 7 6.21 -13.85 10.82
CA ALA A 7 6.52 -12.42 10.89
C ALA A 7 7.33 -11.95 9.68
N GLU A 8 8.20 -12.82 9.17
CA GLU A 8 9.09 -12.52 8.06
C GLU A 8 8.39 -12.62 6.70
N PRO A 9 8.76 -11.78 5.72
CA PRO A 9 8.32 -11.92 4.33
C PRO A 9 8.72 -13.28 3.74
N ALA A 10 7.88 -13.84 2.87
CA ALA A 10 8.24 -15.07 2.16
C ALA A 10 9.42 -14.83 1.20
N ASP A 11 10.40 -15.71 1.25
CA ASP A 11 11.58 -15.72 0.40
C ASP A 11 12.06 -17.16 0.11
N MET A 12 13.21 -17.31 -0.55
CA MET A 12 13.74 -18.64 -0.88
C MET A 12 14.22 -19.45 0.32
N GLN A 13 14.57 -18.78 1.43
CA GLN A 13 15.10 -19.42 2.64
C GLN A 13 13.96 -20.01 3.47
N ASN A 14 12.84 -19.29 3.59
CA ASN A 14 11.69 -19.71 4.39
C ASN A 14 10.52 -20.31 3.59
N ALA A 15 10.58 -20.37 2.26
CA ALA A 15 9.52 -20.98 1.44
C ALA A 15 9.16 -22.40 1.88
N GLY A 16 10.12 -23.14 2.44
CA GLY A 16 9.94 -24.50 2.97
C GLY A 16 8.84 -24.62 4.03
N ASP A 17 8.56 -23.53 4.75
CA ASP A 17 7.54 -23.48 5.80
C ASP A 17 6.11 -23.61 5.23
N ALA A 18 5.92 -23.28 3.95
CA ALA A 18 4.64 -23.42 3.25
C ALA A 18 4.39 -24.85 2.72
N ARG A 19 5.24 -25.83 3.05
CA ARG A 19 5.10 -27.20 2.55
C ARG A 19 3.79 -27.82 3.00
N GLY A 20 3.02 -28.33 2.03
CA GLY A 20 1.71 -28.92 2.28
C GLY A 20 0.59 -27.90 2.50
N CYS A 21 0.89 -26.60 2.53
CA CYS A 21 -0.13 -25.57 2.53
C CYS A 21 -0.66 -25.38 1.10
N PRO A 22 -1.98 -25.49 0.85
CA PRO A 22 -2.55 -25.26 -0.48
C PRO A 22 -2.56 -23.77 -0.88
N CYS A 23 -2.44 -22.87 0.11
CA CYS A 23 -2.53 -21.43 -0.05
C CYS A 23 -1.43 -20.72 0.76
N ALA A 24 -0.83 -19.68 0.19
CA ALA A 24 0.03 -18.73 0.88
C ALA A 24 -0.59 -17.33 0.83
N SER A 25 -0.72 -16.67 1.99
CA SER A 25 -1.23 -15.30 2.09
C SER A 25 -0.10 -14.32 2.39
N ILE A 26 0.13 -13.39 1.47
CA ILE A 26 1.21 -12.40 1.53
C ILE A 26 0.65 -10.98 1.64
N LEU A 27 1.54 -10.02 1.86
CA LEU A 27 1.24 -8.59 1.71
C LEU A 27 1.94 -8.09 0.43
N THR A 28 2.96 -7.24 0.59
CA THR A 28 3.76 -6.61 -0.48
C THR A 28 5.11 -7.29 -0.71
N SER A 29 5.32 -8.48 -0.14
CA SER A 29 6.54 -9.27 -0.30
C SER A 29 6.75 -9.63 -1.78
N PRO A 30 7.91 -9.35 -2.39
CA PRO A 30 8.16 -9.70 -3.79
C PRO A 30 8.01 -11.20 -4.06
N MET A 31 7.23 -11.54 -5.08
CA MET A 31 6.98 -12.92 -5.54
C MET A 31 7.52 -13.10 -6.96
N PRO A 32 8.85 -13.19 -7.13
CA PRO A 32 9.45 -13.46 -8.43
C PRO A 32 9.18 -14.90 -8.87
N ARG A 33 9.36 -15.17 -10.18
CA ARG A 33 9.23 -16.50 -10.80
C ARG A 33 9.81 -17.64 -9.97
N GLY A 34 11.06 -17.49 -9.49
CA GLY A 34 11.76 -18.55 -8.76
C GLY A 34 11.05 -18.94 -7.46
N LEU A 35 10.56 -17.94 -6.71
CA LEU A 35 9.85 -18.16 -5.46
C LEU A 35 8.46 -18.75 -5.70
N LEU A 36 7.72 -18.24 -6.69
CA LEU A 36 6.43 -18.79 -7.09
C LEU A 36 6.54 -20.26 -7.49
N ARG A 37 7.59 -20.61 -8.25
CA ARG A 37 7.86 -22.00 -8.63
C ARG A 37 8.18 -22.86 -7.41
N ARG A 38 9.03 -22.37 -6.51
CA ARG A 38 9.38 -23.09 -5.28
C ARG A 38 8.15 -23.37 -4.42
N LEU A 39 7.29 -22.39 -4.21
CA LEU A 39 6.04 -22.55 -3.47
C LEU A 39 5.11 -23.57 -4.17
N TYR A 40 5.02 -23.51 -5.50
CA TYR A 40 4.24 -24.48 -6.27
C TYR A 40 4.75 -25.92 -6.10
N ASP A 41 6.07 -26.13 -6.17
CA ASP A 41 6.70 -27.43 -5.97
C ASP A 41 6.51 -27.95 -4.52
N LEU A 42 6.26 -27.05 -3.56
CA LEU A 42 5.97 -27.38 -2.17
C LEU A 42 4.48 -27.66 -1.86
N GLY A 43 3.61 -27.54 -2.87
CA GLY A 43 2.18 -27.87 -2.78
C GLY A 43 1.24 -26.66 -2.79
N VAL A 44 1.76 -25.44 -2.82
CA VAL A 44 0.94 -24.22 -2.92
C VAL A 44 0.30 -24.16 -4.31
N ARG A 45 -1.00 -23.88 -4.36
CA ARG A 45 -1.75 -23.69 -5.62
C ARG A 45 -2.39 -22.32 -5.72
N TYR A 46 -2.49 -21.62 -4.59
CA TYR A 46 -3.08 -20.29 -4.51
C TYR A 46 -2.16 -19.34 -3.72
N VAL A 47 -1.94 -18.14 -4.27
CA VAL A 47 -1.31 -17.04 -3.54
C VAL A 47 -2.32 -15.91 -3.42
N SER A 48 -2.67 -15.52 -2.20
CA SER A 48 -3.46 -14.32 -1.96
C SER A 48 -2.53 -13.18 -1.56
N THR A 49 -2.72 -11.99 -2.13
CA THR A 49 -2.14 -10.76 -1.58
C THR A 49 -3.21 -9.92 -0.89
N ARG A 50 -2.87 -9.41 0.29
CA ARG A 50 -3.73 -8.51 1.08
C ARG A 50 -3.56 -7.03 0.66
N SER A 51 -3.23 -6.79 -0.60
CA SER A 51 -3.15 -5.45 -1.21
C SER A 51 -4.00 -5.37 -2.48
N ILE A 52 -4.33 -4.13 -2.91
CA ILE A 52 -4.93 -3.89 -4.23
C ILE A 52 -3.89 -4.12 -5.32
N GLY A 53 -2.74 -3.45 -5.19
CA GLY A 53 -1.61 -3.60 -6.11
C GLY A 53 -1.01 -5.00 -6.02
N TYR A 54 -0.53 -5.48 -7.16
CA TYR A 54 0.05 -6.82 -7.32
C TYR A 54 1.28 -6.78 -8.23
N ASP A 55 1.87 -5.60 -8.45
CA ASP A 55 3.06 -5.39 -9.29
C ASP A 55 4.28 -6.16 -8.75
N HIS A 56 4.28 -6.46 -7.45
CA HIS A 56 5.30 -7.27 -6.79
C HIS A 56 5.18 -8.77 -7.07
N ILE A 57 4.20 -9.22 -7.88
CA ILE A 57 3.97 -10.63 -8.21
C ILE A 57 4.19 -10.84 -9.71
N ASP A 58 5.03 -11.81 -10.08
CA ASP A 58 5.18 -12.22 -11.48
C ASP A 58 3.95 -13.04 -11.93
N LEU A 59 2.89 -12.34 -12.32
CA LEU A 59 1.63 -12.93 -12.76
C LEU A 59 1.79 -13.82 -14.00
N ARG A 60 2.78 -13.53 -14.84
CA ARG A 60 3.06 -14.35 -16.02
C ARG A 60 3.62 -15.70 -15.59
N ALA A 61 4.62 -15.70 -14.71
CA ALA A 61 5.17 -16.94 -14.16
C ALA A 61 4.11 -17.74 -13.37
N ALA A 62 3.27 -17.07 -12.57
CA ALA A 62 2.17 -17.72 -11.87
C ALA A 62 1.23 -18.44 -12.84
N LYS A 63 0.83 -17.77 -13.93
CA LYS A 63 -0.02 -18.35 -14.97
C LYS A 63 0.64 -19.53 -15.69
N GLU A 64 1.92 -19.43 -16.02
CA GLU A 64 2.69 -20.49 -16.70
C GLU A 64 2.73 -21.80 -15.90
N ILE A 65 2.76 -21.73 -14.57
CA ILE A 65 2.81 -22.90 -13.69
C ILE A 65 1.42 -23.32 -13.16
N GLY A 66 0.35 -22.62 -13.53
CA GLY A 66 -1.01 -22.89 -13.03
C GLY A 66 -1.25 -22.48 -11.57
N LEU A 67 -0.47 -21.54 -11.04
CA LEU A 67 -0.66 -20.98 -9.72
C LEU A 67 -1.65 -19.81 -9.79
N HIS A 68 -2.71 -19.89 -9.00
CA HIS A 68 -3.74 -18.85 -8.95
C HIS A 68 -3.31 -17.70 -8.04
N VAL A 69 -3.59 -16.46 -8.45
CA VAL A 69 -3.31 -15.26 -7.65
C VAL A 69 -4.62 -14.51 -7.41
N GLY A 70 -4.88 -14.20 -6.15
CA GLY A 70 -5.98 -13.33 -5.74
C GLY A 70 -5.48 -12.08 -5.03
N ASN A 71 -6.14 -10.95 -5.27
CA ASN A 71 -5.92 -9.70 -4.56
C ASN A 71 -7.23 -9.21 -3.92
N VAL A 72 -7.16 -8.14 -3.15
CA VAL A 72 -8.35 -7.53 -2.53
C VAL A 72 -8.76 -6.28 -3.29
N SER A 73 -10.05 -5.93 -3.21
CA SER A 73 -10.57 -4.64 -3.66
C SER A 73 -11.20 -3.93 -2.47
N TYR A 74 -10.80 -2.68 -2.22
CA TYR A 74 -11.44 -1.80 -1.25
C TYR A 74 -11.74 -0.44 -1.89
N THR A 75 -12.52 0.39 -1.20
CA THR A 75 -12.91 1.70 -1.71
C THR A 75 -11.69 2.59 -1.98
N PRO A 76 -11.63 3.32 -3.11
CA PRO A 76 -10.58 4.31 -3.35
C PRO A 76 -10.64 5.48 -2.35
N ASP A 77 -11.75 5.63 -1.62
CA ASP A 77 -11.99 6.77 -0.75
C ASP A 77 -11.01 6.86 0.42
N SER A 78 -10.64 5.74 1.05
CA SER A 78 -9.69 5.76 2.18
C SER A 78 -8.33 6.30 1.78
N VAL A 79 -7.82 5.90 0.61
CA VAL A 79 -6.54 6.39 0.08
C VAL A 79 -6.68 7.85 -0.35
N ALA A 80 -7.82 8.23 -0.93
CA ALA A 80 -8.07 9.62 -1.33
C ALA A 80 -8.17 10.57 -0.11
N ASP A 81 -8.87 10.17 0.95
CA ASP A 81 -8.97 10.90 2.21
C ASP A 81 -7.59 11.06 2.85
N TYR A 82 -6.81 9.98 2.91
CA TYR A 82 -5.44 10.01 3.42
C TYR A 82 -4.54 10.95 2.61
N THR A 83 -4.68 10.97 1.28
CA THR A 83 -3.94 11.87 0.39
C THR A 83 -4.27 13.34 0.68
N VAL A 84 -5.55 13.69 0.79
CA VAL A 84 -5.98 15.07 1.11
C VAL A 84 -5.53 15.49 2.50
N MET A 85 -5.61 14.58 3.49
CA MET A 85 -5.11 14.82 4.84
C MET A 85 -3.61 15.15 4.83
N LEU A 86 -2.78 14.33 4.18
CA LEU A 86 -1.33 14.57 4.10
C LEU A 86 -1.00 15.89 3.39
N LEU A 87 -1.73 16.21 2.32
CA LEU A 87 -1.58 17.46 1.61
C LEU A 87 -1.91 18.66 2.51
N LEU A 88 -3.01 18.62 3.26
CA LEU A 88 -3.35 19.66 4.24
C LEU A 88 -2.31 19.76 5.37
N MET A 89 -1.84 18.63 5.88
CA MET A 89 -0.80 18.59 6.91
C MET A 89 0.51 19.23 6.43
N ALA A 90 0.87 19.00 5.16
CA ALA A 90 2.06 19.56 4.55
C ALA A 90 1.94 21.08 4.38
N VAL A 91 0.88 21.57 3.73
CA VAL A 91 0.70 23.02 3.49
C VAL A 91 0.52 23.80 4.78
N ARG A 92 0.02 23.18 5.86
CA ARG A 92 -0.15 23.80 7.18
C ARG A 92 0.99 23.51 8.16
N ARG A 93 2.08 22.89 7.71
CA ARG A 93 3.28 22.56 8.52
C ARG A 93 2.95 21.83 9.83
N VAL A 94 1.94 20.95 9.82
CA VAL A 94 1.42 20.29 11.03
C VAL A 94 2.51 19.52 11.79
N ARG A 95 3.43 18.84 11.09
CA ARG A 95 4.55 18.15 11.73
C ARG A 95 5.42 19.10 12.57
N ALA A 96 5.74 20.28 12.05
CA ALA A 96 6.55 21.26 12.76
C ALA A 96 5.79 21.82 13.97
N ILE A 97 4.49 22.11 13.82
CA ILE A 97 3.62 22.56 14.92
C ILE A 97 3.61 21.52 16.04
N LEU A 98 3.36 20.24 15.72
CA LEU A 98 3.32 19.17 16.72
C LEU A 98 4.64 19.01 17.48
N LEU A 99 5.79 19.10 16.80
CA LEU A 99 7.10 19.03 17.44
C LEU A 99 7.35 20.21 18.38
N LYS A 100 6.97 21.44 17.96
CA LYS A 100 7.09 22.63 18.82
C LYS A 100 6.17 22.56 20.03
N SER A 101 4.91 22.17 19.84
CA SER A 101 3.95 21.99 20.93
C SER A 101 4.39 20.92 21.94
N ALA A 102 4.98 19.81 21.47
CA ALA A 102 5.56 18.80 22.36
C ALA A 102 6.72 19.36 23.21
N ALA A 103 7.46 20.34 22.68
CA ALA A 103 8.50 21.07 23.40
C ALA A 103 7.97 22.30 24.18
N GLN A 104 6.64 22.48 24.27
CA GLN A 104 5.98 23.65 24.88
C GLN A 104 6.37 25.00 24.25
N ASP A 105 6.82 24.98 23.00
CA ASP A 105 7.06 26.17 22.20
C ASP A 105 5.83 26.48 21.34
N PHE A 106 5.17 27.61 21.62
CA PHE A 106 3.97 28.09 20.91
C PHE A 106 4.26 29.27 19.99
N SER A 107 5.53 29.58 19.73
CA SER A 107 5.91 30.65 18.81
C SER A 107 5.55 30.32 17.36
N LEU A 108 5.16 31.34 16.60
CA LEU A 108 4.72 31.19 15.20
C LEU A 108 5.87 31.12 14.19
N ALA A 109 7.10 31.41 14.63
CA ALA A 109 8.28 31.38 13.77
C ALA A 109 8.46 29.98 13.15
N GLY A 110 8.58 29.94 11.82
CA GLY A 110 8.82 28.72 11.05
C GLY A 110 7.61 27.81 10.82
N VAL A 111 6.42 28.12 11.35
CA VAL A 111 5.23 27.27 11.23
C VAL A 111 4.09 27.89 10.40
N GLN A 112 4.28 29.08 9.86
CA GLN A 112 3.30 29.68 8.96
C GLN A 112 3.18 28.82 7.67
N GLY A 113 1.95 28.36 7.42
CA GLY A 113 1.60 27.55 6.26
C GLY A 113 1.06 28.37 5.09
N THR A 114 0.60 27.67 4.06
CA THR A 114 -0.06 28.22 2.87
C THR A 114 -1.52 27.76 2.82
N VAL A 115 -2.39 28.55 2.19
CA VAL A 115 -3.78 28.18 1.95
C VAL A 115 -3.86 27.32 0.70
N LEU A 116 -4.58 26.20 0.76
CA LEU A 116 -4.66 25.26 -0.35
C LEU A 116 -5.34 25.86 -1.59
N SER A 117 -6.35 26.71 -1.40
CA SER A 117 -7.08 27.40 -2.48
C SER A 117 -6.18 28.26 -3.37
N ASP A 118 -5.02 28.66 -2.85
CA ASP A 118 -4.08 29.53 -3.57
C ASP A 118 -3.08 28.72 -4.40
N LEU A 119 -3.20 27.39 -4.42
CA LEU A 119 -2.27 26.46 -5.06
C LEU A 119 -2.94 25.72 -6.22
N THR A 120 -2.16 25.43 -7.26
CA THR A 120 -2.56 24.48 -8.30
C THR A 120 -2.12 23.06 -7.90
N VAL A 121 -3.07 22.13 -7.81
CA VAL A 121 -2.78 20.72 -7.51
C VAL A 121 -2.82 19.87 -8.77
N GLY A 122 -1.66 19.35 -9.18
CA GLY A 122 -1.57 18.38 -10.27
C GLY A 122 -1.79 16.94 -9.79
N VAL A 123 -2.69 16.20 -10.45
CA VAL A 123 -2.95 14.78 -10.15
C VAL A 123 -2.42 13.91 -11.29
N VAL A 124 -1.36 13.14 -11.02
CA VAL A 124 -0.77 12.20 -12.00
C VAL A 124 -1.43 10.83 -11.83
N GLY A 125 -2.19 10.43 -12.85
CA GLY A 125 -2.97 9.19 -12.87
C GLY A 125 -4.41 9.39 -12.39
N THR A 126 -5.37 9.42 -13.33
CA THR A 126 -6.79 9.66 -13.07
C THR A 126 -7.61 8.36 -13.06
N GLY A 127 -7.05 7.33 -12.42
CA GLY A 127 -7.74 6.07 -12.11
C GLY A 127 -8.79 6.24 -11.01
N ARG A 128 -9.20 5.13 -10.38
CA ARG A 128 -10.22 5.14 -9.31
C ARG A 128 -9.84 6.07 -8.14
N ILE A 129 -8.59 5.98 -7.68
CA ILE A 129 -8.07 6.80 -6.57
C ILE A 129 -7.88 8.26 -7.00
N GLY A 130 -7.21 8.50 -8.13
CA GLY A 130 -6.97 9.87 -8.63
C GLY A 130 -8.26 10.67 -8.84
N ARG A 131 -9.31 10.05 -9.40
CA ARG A 131 -10.63 10.70 -9.53
C ARG A 131 -11.27 11.00 -8.17
N ALA A 132 -11.12 10.10 -7.20
CA ALA A 132 -11.62 10.31 -5.84
C ALA A 132 -10.89 11.45 -5.12
N VAL A 133 -9.59 11.65 -5.38
CA VAL A 133 -8.80 12.79 -4.92
C VAL A 133 -9.27 14.08 -5.58
N ILE A 134 -9.38 14.10 -6.91
CA ILE A 134 -9.85 15.28 -7.67
C ILE A 134 -11.19 15.76 -7.12
N ARG A 135 -12.17 14.86 -6.96
CA ARG A 135 -13.51 15.20 -6.45
C ARG A 135 -13.47 15.90 -5.09
N ARG A 136 -12.56 15.50 -4.20
CA ARG A 136 -12.41 16.10 -2.87
C ARG A 136 -11.73 17.46 -2.94
N LEU A 137 -10.69 17.56 -3.76
CA LEU A 137 -9.95 18.81 -3.94
C LEU A 137 -10.80 19.90 -4.59
N SER A 138 -11.75 19.55 -5.46
CA SER A 138 -12.68 20.50 -6.09
C SER A 138 -13.56 21.30 -5.10
N ALA A 139 -13.63 20.88 -3.82
CA ALA A 139 -14.35 21.63 -2.79
C ALA A 139 -13.49 22.72 -2.11
N PHE A 140 -12.19 22.78 -2.38
CA PHE A 140 -11.25 23.70 -1.74
C PHE A 140 -10.99 24.99 -2.55
N GLY A 141 -11.61 25.13 -3.72
CA GLY A 141 -11.35 26.18 -4.70
C GLY A 141 -10.95 25.58 -6.04
#